data_AF-A0A942I0Q3-F1
#
_entry.id   AF-A0A942I0Q3-F1
#
_cell.length_a   1.000
_cell.length_b   1.000
_cell.length_c   1.000
_cell.angle_alpha   90.00
_cell.angle_beta   90.00
_cell.angle_gamma   90.00
#
_symmetry.space_group_name_H-M   'P 1'
#
loop_
_entity.id
_entity.type
_entity.pdbx_description
1 polymer ?
#
loop_
_entity_poly.entity_id
_entity_poly.type
_entity_poly.pdbx_seq_one_letter_code
_entity_poly.pdbx_strand_id
1 'polypeptide(L)'
;MNMRARALDLVKLGVIGLALKAVSLYKISFIFGSQAAFFNGSSVAIPLIGFFVGSLGSVAFLLARLSSWYLFSSGSLHLLSFVIPGFCASLYWTTKHSLLRFWLPLSCMAAFIAHPAGRDAFIYSFYWLIPVALYFTNRQNIWADALGSTFVAHAVGSVIWIYTVPTTAALWLSLLPVVAVERLVCAAGMAGVCYAYLMARTPVHALIARLKTAVQQYKHV
;
A
#
# COMPACT_ATOMS: atom_id res chain seq x y z
N MET A 1 13.13 -15.81 20.04
CA MET A 1 12.80 -14.41 19.66
C MET A 1 12.28 -13.67 20.89
N ASN A 2 12.90 -12.55 21.28
CA ASN A 2 12.82 -11.98 22.64
C ASN A 2 11.48 -11.23 22.90
N MET A 3 10.86 -11.42 24.07
CA MET A 3 9.55 -10.80 24.43
C MET A 3 9.51 -9.28 24.29
N ARG A 4 10.63 -8.60 24.60
CA ARG A 4 10.76 -7.14 24.46
C ARG A 4 10.64 -6.65 23.02
N ALA A 5 11.15 -7.43 22.05
CA ALA A 5 11.02 -7.09 20.64
C ALA A 5 9.56 -7.14 20.18
N ARG A 6 8.81 -8.16 20.62
CA ARG A 6 7.37 -8.31 20.33
C ARG A 6 6.53 -7.17 20.91
N ALA A 7 6.81 -6.76 22.15
CA ALA A 7 6.10 -5.64 22.78
C ALA A 7 6.32 -4.32 22.02
N LEU A 8 7.56 -4.06 21.58
CA LEU A 8 7.89 -2.90 20.75
C LEU A 8 7.17 -2.92 19.40
N ASP A 9 7.04 -4.09 18.76
CA ASP A 9 6.36 -4.21 17.48
C ASP A 9 4.83 -4.04 17.60
N LEU A 10 4.23 -4.49 18.71
CA LEU A 10 2.82 -4.26 19.02
C LEU A 10 2.52 -2.79 19.30
N VAL A 11 3.40 -2.09 20.04
CA VAL A 11 3.25 -0.64 20.27
C VAL A 11 3.38 0.14 18.96
N LYS A 12 4.34 -0.22 18.09
CA LYS A 12 4.44 0.38 16.74
C LYS A 12 3.17 0.16 15.94
N LEU A 13 2.63 -1.06 15.93
CA LEU A 13 1.38 -1.40 15.24
C LEU A 13 0.19 -0.57 15.76
N GLY A 14 0.08 -0.37 17.08
CA GLY A 14 -0.97 0.44 17.69
C GLY A 14 -0.87 1.93 17.34
N VAL A 15 0.34 2.51 17.42
CA VAL A 15 0.59 3.91 17.04
C VAL A 15 0.36 4.13 15.55
N ILE A 16 0.81 3.21 14.70
CA ILE A 16 0.54 3.24 13.26
C ILE A 16 -0.97 3.17 13.05
N GLY A 17 -1.68 2.20 13.63
CA GLY A 17 -3.13 2.08 13.50
C GLY A 17 -3.90 3.36 13.87
N LEU A 18 -3.49 4.05 14.94
CA LEU A 18 -4.08 5.33 15.35
C LEU A 18 -3.77 6.45 14.33
N ALA A 19 -2.54 6.52 13.84
CA ALA A 19 -2.14 7.46 12.80
C ALA A 19 -2.85 7.20 11.46
N LEU A 20 -3.01 5.93 11.05
CA LEU A 20 -3.79 5.53 9.88
C LEU A 20 -5.24 6.00 10.01
N LYS A 21 -5.83 5.84 11.20
CA LYS A 21 -7.20 6.27 11.47
C LYS A 21 -7.32 7.79 11.40
N ALA A 22 -6.40 8.54 12.00
CA ALA A 22 -6.38 10.01 11.94
C ALA A 22 -6.24 10.53 10.50
N VAL A 23 -5.33 9.95 9.72
CA VAL A 23 -5.11 10.31 8.31
C VAL A 23 -6.28 9.89 7.42
N SER A 24 -7.01 8.82 7.77
CA SER A 24 -8.22 8.41 7.03
C SER A 24 -9.40 9.38 7.16
N LEU A 25 -9.36 10.31 8.11
CA LEU A 25 -10.40 11.33 8.29
C LEU A 25 -10.29 12.47 7.27
N TYR A 26 -9.11 12.65 6.66
CA TYR A 26 -8.90 13.63 5.59
C TYR A 26 -9.28 13.01 4.24
N LYS A 27 -10.50 13.34 3.79
CA LYS A 27 -11.01 13.02 2.45
C LYS A 27 -10.61 14.15 1.51
N ILE A 28 -9.72 13.88 0.55
CA ILE A 28 -9.15 14.92 -0.32
C ILE A 28 -10.05 15.13 -1.56
N SER A 29 -10.61 14.05 -2.13
CA SER A 29 -11.56 14.14 -3.25
C SER A 29 -12.42 12.88 -3.34
N PHE A 30 -13.51 12.94 -4.11
CA PHE A 30 -14.15 11.74 -4.64
C PHE A 30 -13.17 10.98 -5.54
N ILE A 31 -13.28 9.65 -5.58
CA ILE A 31 -12.75 8.90 -6.73
C ILE A 31 -13.63 9.33 -7.91
N PHE A 32 -13.09 10.08 -8.86
CA PHE A 32 -13.86 10.55 -10.02
C PHE A 32 -14.48 9.33 -10.72
N GLY A 33 -15.80 9.34 -10.95
CA GLY A 33 -16.54 8.18 -11.46
C GLY A 33 -17.19 7.28 -10.39
N SER A 34 -17.02 7.59 -9.10
CA SER A 34 -17.70 6.92 -7.98
C SER A 34 -18.45 7.94 -7.11
N GLN A 35 -19.75 7.75 -6.95
CA GLN A 35 -20.56 8.42 -5.91
C GLN A 35 -20.37 7.73 -4.53
N ALA A 36 -19.58 6.66 -4.45
CA ALA A 36 -19.55 5.72 -3.33
C ALA A 36 -18.18 5.58 -2.64
N ALA A 37 -17.09 6.12 -3.22
CA ALA A 37 -15.75 5.97 -2.68
C ALA A 37 -14.92 7.26 -2.81
N PHE A 38 -14.18 7.59 -1.75
CA PHE A 38 -13.32 8.78 -1.66
C PHE A 38 -11.85 8.37 -1.79
N PHE A 39 -11.04 9.24 -2.40
CA PHE A 39 -9.60 9.24 -2.15
C PHE A 39 -9.39 9.56 -0.67
N ASN A 40 -9.05 8.52 0.09
CA ASN A 40 -8.77 8.62 1.50
C ASN A 40 -7.27 8.46 1.76
N GLY A 41 -6.77 9.08 2.82
CA GLY A 41 -5.38 8.94 3.22
C GLY A 41 -4.97 7.48 3.53
N SER A 42 -5.92 6.55 3.71
CA SER A 42 -5.60 5.12 3.90
C SER A 42 -4.98 4.47 2.67
N SER A 43 -5.19 5.02 1.46
CA SER A 43 -4.53 4.57 0.23
C SER A 43 -3.00 4.78 0.25
N VAL A 44 -2.55 5.78 1.01
CA VAL A 44 -1.12 6.03 1.30
C VAL A 44 -0.67 5.20 2.50
N ALA A 45 -1.53 5.11 3.50
CA ALA A 45 -1.12 4.72 4.83
C ALA A 45 -1.10 3.18 5.02
N ILE A 46 -2.02 2.42 4.39
CA ILE A 46 -2.05 0.95 4.49
C ILE A 46 -0.80 0.29 3.89
N PRO A 47 -0.32 0.63 2.68
CA PRO A 47 0.83 -0.07 2.15
C PRO A 47 2.14 0.26 2.88
N LEU A 48 2.21 1.40 3.59
CA LEU A 48 3.33 1.72 4.49
C LEU A 48 3.50 0.73 5.65
N ILE A 49 2.47 -0.05 5.99
CA ILE A 49 2.60 -1.18 6.94
C ILE A 49 3.72 -2.14 6.49
N GLY A 50 3.84 -2.38 5.18
CA GLY A 50 4.86 -3.26 4.62
C GLY A 50 6.26 -2.69 4.78
N PHE A 51 6.42 -1.37 4.70
CA PHE A 51 7.70 -0.71 4.93
C PHE A 51 8.10 -0.69 6.42
N PHE A 52 7.18 -0.29 7.30
CA PHE A 52 7.51 -0.06 8.72
C PHE A 52 7.47 -1.32 9.59
N VAL A 53 6.59 -2.26 9.27
CA VAL A 53 6.34 -3.46 10.08
C VAL A 53 6.78 -4.73 9.36
N GLY A 54 6.68 -4.75 8.03
CA GLY A 54 7.03 -5.90 7.21
C GLY A 54 5.85 -6.84 6.95
N SER A 55 6.13 -8.00 6.34
CA SER A 55 5.12 -8.97 5.89
C SER A 55 4.16 -9.44 7.00
N LEU A 56 4.67 -9.66 8.22
CA LEU A 56 3.84 -10.06 9.34
C LEU A 56 2.83 -8.97 9.71
N GLY A 57 3.22 -7.70 9.63
CA GLY A 57 2.31 -6.56 9.81
C GLY A 57 1.24 -6.49 8.74
N SER A 58 1.60 -6.76 7.48
CA SER A 58 0.64 -6.84 6.37
C SER A 58 -0.41 -7.92 6.62
N VAL A 59 0.02 -9.12 7.04
CA VAL A 59 -0.89 -10.24 7.37
C VAL A 59 -1.76 -9.90 8.58
N ALA A 60 -1.19 -9.32 9.64
CA ALA A 60 -1.94 -8.89 10.81
C ALA A 60 -3.02 -7.86 10.45
N PHE A 61 -2.71 -6.91 9.57
CA PHE A 61 -3.69 -5.95 9.05
C PHE A 61 -4.82 -6.66 8.30
N LEU A 62 -4.50 -7.59 7.39
CA LEU A 62 -5.51 -8.36 6.67
C LEU A 62 -6.45 -9.08 7.63
N LEU A 63 -5.89 -9.83 8.59
CA LEU A 63 -6.68 -10.57 9.57
C LEU A 63 -7.57 -9.64 10.40
N ALA A 64 -7.04 -8.54 10.92
CA ALA A 64 -7.81 -7.58 11.70
C ALA A 64 -8.98 -6.98 10.89
N ARG A 65 -8.76 -6.68 9.60
CA ARG A 65 -9.81 -6.15 8.73
C ARG A 65 -10.85 -7.19 8.35
N LEU A 66 -10.45 -8.43 8.07
CA LEU A 66 -11.37 -9.54 7.82
C LEU A 66 -12.21 -9.85 9.06
N SER A 67 -11.61 -9.87 10.25
CA SER A 67 -12.35 -10.02 11.51
C SER A 67 -13.35 -8.90 11.72
N SER A 68 -12.97 -7.64 11.45
CA SER A 68 -13.91 -6.52 11.56
C SER A 68 -15.05 -6.60 10.54
N TRP A 69 -14.79 -7.11 9.34
CA TRP A 69 -15.82 -7.33 8.33
C TRP A 69 -16.80 -8.43 8.78
N TYR A 70 -16.29 -9.57 9.25
CA TYR A 70 -17.11 -10.68 9.74
C TYR A 70 -17.98 -10.29 10.93
N LEU A 71 -17.47 -9.46 11.85
CA LEU A 71 -18.18 -9.10 13.08
C LEU A 71 -19.17 -7.94 12.89
N PHE A 72 -18.91 -7.00 11.97
CA PHE A 72 -19.63 -5.71 11.93
C PHE A 72 -20.26 -5.38 10.56
N SER A 73 -20.12 -6.23 9.54
CA SER A 73 -20.67 -5.98 8.21
C SER A 73 -21.82 -6.93 7.84
N SER A 74 -22.79 -6.44 7.06
CA SER A 74 -23.92 -7.20 6.50
C SER A 74 -23.54 -8.16 5.36
N GLY A 75 -22.27 -8.51 5.18
CA GLY A 75 -21.82 -9.51 4.19
C GLY A 75 -21.58 -9.00 2.77
N SER A 76 -21.49 -7.68 2.53
CA SER A 76 -21.23 -7.13 1.19
C SER A 76 -19.80 -7.44 0.71
N LEU A 77 -19.69 -8.17 -0.41
CA LEU A 77 -18.42 -8.53 -1.06
C LEU A 77 -17.63 -7.31 -1.56
N HIS A 78 -18.31 -6.20 -1.88
CA HIS A 78 -17.68 -4.95 -2.31
C HIS A 78 -16.71 -4.40 -1.26
N LEU A 79 -16.87 -4.73 0.03
CA LEU A 79 -15.97 -4.29 1.08
C LEU A 79 -14.57 -4.91 0.97
N LEU A 80 -14.43 -6.03 0.26
CA LEU A 80 -13.13 -6.64 -0.03
C LEU A 80 -12.25 -5.73 -0.90
N SER A 81 -12.86 -4.88 -1.74
CA SER A 81 -12.17 -3.86 -2.53
C SER A 81 -11.40 -2.84 -1.67
N PHE A 82 -11.72 -2.70 -0.38
CA PHE A 82 -11.02 -1.80 0.53
C PHE A 82 -9.97 -2.49 1.42
N VAL A 83 -9.86 -3.82 1.36
CA VAL A 83 -8.96 -4.60 2.22
C VAL A 83 -7.88 -5.30 1.40
N ILE A 84 -8.27 -6.07 0.39
CA ILE A 84 -7.36 -6.92 -0.39
C ILE A 84 -6.32 -6.08 -1.16
N PRO A 85 -6.70 -4.98 -1.84
CA PRO A 85 -5.73 -4.13 -2.54
C PRO A 85 -4.63 -3.57 -1.64
N GLY A 86 -5.01 -3.06 -0.46
CA GLY A 86 -4.07 -2.49 0.51
C GLY A 86 -3.12 -3.56 1.07
N PHE A 87 -3.64 -4.78 1.32
CA PHE A 87 -2.82 -5.92 1.72
C PHE A 87 -1.80 -6.30 0.63
N CYS A 88 -2.23 -6.46 -0.62
CA CYS A 88 -1.34 -6.80 -1.73
C CYS A 88 -0.26 -5.73 -1.96
N ALA A 89 -0.61 -4.45 -1.84
CA ALA A 89 0.33 -3.34 -1.93
C ALA A 89 1.35 -3.35 -0.78
N SER A 90 0.87 -3.59 0.44
CA SER A 90 1.73 -3.75 1.62
C SER A 90 2.74 -4.90 1.42
N LEU A 91 2.28 -6.04 0.91
CA LEU A 91 3.14 -7.19 0.60
C LEU A 91 4.09 -6.93 -0.57
N TYR A 92 3.65 -6.21 -1.61
CA TYR A 92 4.51 -5.82 -2.73
C TYR A 92 5.71 -4.99 -2.25
N TRP A 93 5.47 -4.06 -1.31
CA TRP A 93 6.51 -3.20 -0.80
C TRP A 93 7.56 -4.02 -0.03
N THR A 94 7.09 -4.85 0.91
CA THR A 94 7.97 -5.59 1.83
C THR A 94 8.69 -6.76 1.16
N THR A 95 8.05 -7.44 0.20
CA THR A 95 8.61 -8.63 -0.43
C THR A 95 9.14 -8.34 -1.83
N LYS A 96 10.22 -9.03 -2.21
CA LYS A 96 10.80 -8.94 -3.56
C LYS A 96 10.41 -10.13 -4.46
N HIS A 97 9.37 -10.88 -4.07
CA HIS A 97 8.98 -12.11 -4.73
C HIS A 97 8.32 -11.84 -6.10
N SER A 98 8.71 -12.62 -7.12
CA SER A 98 8.22 -12.48 -8.50
C SER A 98 6.71 -12.64 -8.60
N LEU A 99 6.10 -13.49 -7.76
CA LEU A 99 4.65 -13.66 -7.71
C LEU A 99 3.91 -12.33 -7.53
N LEU A 100 4.38 -11.48 -6.61
CA LEU A 100 3.71 -10.21 -6.30
C LEU A 100 4.11 -9.09 -7.24
N ARG A 101 5.35 -9.13 -7.76
CA ARG A 101 5.92 -8.04 -8.55
C ARG A 101 5.70 -8.17 -10.05
N PHE A 102 5.58 -9.40 -10.53
CA PHE A 102 5.50 -9.73 -11.94
C PHE A 102 4.19 -10.44 -12.25
N TRP A 103 3.92 -11.57 -11.60
CA TRP A 103 2.76 -12.40 -11.95
C TRP A 103 1.42 -11.81 -11.51
N LEU A 104 1.36 -11.17 -10.34
CA LEU A 104 0.12 -10.59 -9.83
C LEU A 104 -0.42 -9.47 -10.74
N PRO A 105 0.37 -8.43 -11.12
CA PRO A 105 -0.11 -7.41 -12.06
C PRO A 105 -0.55 -7.98 -13.42
N LEU A 106 0.19 -8.96 -13.95
CA LEU A 106 -0.17 -9.62 -15.22
C LEU A 106 -1.44 -10.45 -15.11
N SER A 107 -1.65 -11.13 -13.98
CA SER A 107 -2.88 -11.88 -13.71
C SER A 107 -4.07 -10.93 -13.60
N CYS A 108 -3.88 -9.76 -12.96
CA CYS A 108 -4.90 -8.72 -12.94
C CYS A 108 -5.20 -8.19 -14.36
N MET A 109 -4.16 -7.98 -15.17
CA MET A 109 -4.29 -7.59 -16.59
C MET A 109 -5.17 -8.57 -17.37
N ALA A 110 -4.86 -9.86 -17.28
CA ALA A 110 -5.64 -10.90 -17.93
C ALA A 110 -7.10 -10.94 -17.42
N ALA A 111 -7.31 -10.88 -16.10
CA ALA A 111 -8.64 -10.91 -15.51
C ALA A 111 -9.49 -9.69 -15.93
N PHE A 112 -8.91 -8.50 -15.97
CA PHE A 112 -9.63 -7.30 -16.40
C PHE A 112 -10.05 -7.39 -17.88
N ILE A 113 -9.15 -7.81 -18.75
CA ILE A 113 -9.41 -7.95 -20.20
C ILE A 113 -10.44 -9.07 -20.46
N ALA A 114 -10.51 -10.09 -19.61
CA ALA A 114 -11.51 -11.15 -19.72
C ALA A 114 -12.94 -10.63 -19.56
N HIS A 115 -13.14 -9.58 -18.74
CA HIS A 115 -14.45 -8.94 -18.55
C HIS A 115 -14.85 -8.10 -19.78
N PRO A 116 -16.12 -8.12 -20.26
CA PRO A 116 -16.55 -7.38 -21.46
C PRO A 116 -16.17 -5.89 -21.45
N ALA A 117 -16.52 -5.16 -20.39
CA ALA A 117 -16.16 -3.74 -20.27
C ALA A 117 -14.65 -3.50 -20.21
N GLY A 118 -13.87 -4.45 -19.66
CA GLY A 118 -12.43 -4.32 -19.54
C GLY A 118 -11.70 -4.70 -20.84
N ARG A 119 -12.30 -5.57 -21.66
CA ARG A 119 -11.85 -5.86 -23.03
C ARG A 119 -11.91 -4.62 -23.91
N ASP A 120 -13.04 -3.92 -23.87
CA ASP A 120 -13.25 -2.70 -24.65
C ASP A 120 -12.43 -1.51 -24.11
N ALA A 121 -11.98 -1.58 -22.85
CA ALA A 121 -11.11 -0.60 -22.20
C ALA A 121 -9.71 -1.16 -21.88
N PHE A 122 -9.19 -2.12 -22.66
CA PHE A 122 -7.98 -2.86 -22.31
C PHE A 122 -6.76 -1.96 -22.05
N ILE A 123 -6.68 -0.79 -22.71
CA ILE A 123 -5.60 0.20 -22.52
C ILE A 123 -5.48 0.64 -21.05
N TYR A 124 -6.58 0.64 -20.31
CA TYR A 124 -6.59 0.94 -18.87
C TYR A 124 -5.66 0.02 -18.07
N SER A 125 -5.54 -1.24 -18.47
CA SER A 125 -4.67 -2.22 -17.81
C SER A 125 -3.17 -1.97 -18.02
N PHE A 126 -2.76 -1.10 -18.97
CA PHE A 126 -1.34 -0.82 -19.24
C PHE A 126 -0.62 -0.15 -18.08
N TYR A 127 -1.35 0.50 -17.16
CA TYR A 127 -0.77 0.96 -15.89
C TYR A 127 -0.12 -0.18 -15.10
N TRP A 128 -0.56 -1.41 -15.26
CA TRP A 128 -0.05 -2.58 -14.52
C TRP A 128 1.22 -3.15 -15.14
N LEU A 129 1.63 -2.66 -16.32
CA LEU A 129 2.97 -2.88 -16.85
C LEU A 129 4.03 -2.09 -16.09
N ILE A 130 3.67 -1.03 -15.35
CA ILE A 130 4.60 -0.26 -14.52
C ILE A 130 5.24 -1.13 -13.43
N PRO A 131 4.50 -1.80 -12.52
CA PRO A 131 5.12 -2.69 -11.53
C PRO A 131 5.89 -3.85 -12.17
N VAL A 132 5.47 -4.33 -13.35
CA VAL A 132 6.18 -5.36 -14.14
C VAL A 132 7.52 -4.83 -14.64
N ALA A 133 7.56 -3.61 -15.20
CA ALA A 133 8.80 -2.98 -15.63
C ALA A 133 9.74 -2.74 -14.44
N LEU A 134 9.20 -2.28 -13.31
CA LEU A 134 9.97 -2.05 -12.08
C LEU A 134 10.62 -3.33 -11.54
N TYR A 135 10.00 -4.51 -11.74
CA TYR A 135 10.60 -5.79 -11.37
C TYR A 135 11.98 -6.01 -12.02
N PHE A 136 12.16 -5.61 -13.28
CA PHE A 136 13.43 -5.78 -14.00
C PHE A 136 14.48 -4.71 -13.68
N THR A 137 14.09 -3.58 -13.11
CA THR A 137 15.04 -2.50 -12.83
C THR A 137 16.03 -2.83 -11.70
N ASN A 138 15.75 -3.84 -10.87
CA ASN A 138 16.58 -4.30 -9.76
C ASN A 138 17.04 -3.19 -8.78
N ARG A 139 16.38 -2.01 -8.80
CA ARG A 139 16.75 -0.86 -7.97
C ARG A 139 15.99 -0.88 -6.65
N GLN A 140 16.73 -0.82 -5.53
CA GLN A 140 16.18 -0.60 -4.19
C GLN A 140 15.90 0.90 -3.98
N ASN A 141 14.90 1.45 -4.66
CA ASN A 141 14.49 2.84 -4.52
C ASN A 141 13.12 2.91 -3.84
N ILE A 142 13.02 3.71 -2.77
CA ILE A 142 11.78 4.00 -2.03
C ILE A 142 10.68 4.48 -2.98
N TRP A 143 11.02 5.34 -3.95
CA TRP A 143 10.08 5.80 -4.96
C TRP A 143 9.56 4.66 -5.85
N ALA A 144 10.45 3.76 -6.29
CA ALA A 144 10.06 2.63 -7.12
C ALA A 144 9.18 1.64 -6.36
N ASP A 145 9.52 1.35 -5.11
CA ASP A 145 8.69 0.49 -4.25
C ASP A 145 7.32 1.15 -3.96
N ALA A 146 7.26 2.46 -3.80
CA ALA A 146 6.01 3.21 -3.64
C ALA A 146 5.12 3.20 -4.87
N LEU A 147 5.73 3.48 -6.02
CA LEU A 147 5.04 3.50 -7.29
C LEU A 147 4.49 2.11 -7.64
N GLY A 148 5.32 1.07 -7.50
CA GLY A 148 4.89 -0.30 -7.73
C GLY A 148 3.77 -0.71 -6.75
N SER A 149 3.91 -0.39 -5.47
CA SER A 149 2.92 -0.69 -4.44
C SER A 149 1.55 -0.10 -4.77
N THR A 150 1.49 1.18 -5.16
CA THR A 150 0.22 1.84 -5.45
C THR A 150 -0.44 1.33 -6.74
N PHE A 151 0.35 0.95 -7.75
CA PHE A 151 -0.17 0.33 -8.97
C PHE A 151 -0.61 -1.13 -8.76
N VAL A 152 -0.01 -1.88 -7.82
CA VAL A 152 -0.51 -3.20 -7.43
C VAL A 152 -1.83 -3.12 -6.67
N ALA A 153 -1.97 -2.19 -5.71
CA ALA A 153 -3.27 -1.91 -5.10
C ALA A 153 -4.32 -1.60 -6.17
N HIS A 154 -3.98 -0.72 -7.11
CA HIS A 154 -4.87 -0.36 -8.19
C HIS A 154 -5.26 -1.55 -9.06
N ALA A 155 -4.31 -2.38 -9.51
CA ALA A 155 -4.59 -3.56 -10.33
C ALA A 155 -5.57 -4.52 -9.64
N VAL A 156 -5.30 -4.88 -8.39
CA VAL A 156 -6.16 -5.78 -7.61
C VAL A 156 -7.52 -5.15 -7.36
N GLY A 157 -7.56 -3.87 -7.02
CA GLY A 157 -8.80 -3.13 -6.78
C GLY A 157 -9.68 -3.03 -8.02
N SER A 158 -9.10 -2.71 -9.18
CA SER A 158 -9.82 -2.60 -10.45
C SER A 158 -10.45 -3.93 -10.87
N VAL A 159 -9.75 -5.06 -10.66
CA VAL A 159 -10.30 -6.38 -10.95
C VAL A 159 -11.44 -6.72 -9.99
N ILE A 160 -11.30 -6.50 -8.69
CA ILE A 160 -12.43 -6.74 -7.78
C ILE A 160 -13.62 -5.85 -8.16
N TRP A 161 -13.38 -4.58 -8.46
CA TRP A 161 -14.43 -3.63 -8.82
C TRP A 161 -15.18 -4.01 -10.10
N ILE A 162 -14.47 -4.32 -11.18
CA ILE A 162 -15.11 -4.62 -12.47
C ILE A 162 -16.03 -5.86 -12.39
N TYR A 163 -15.70 -6.81 -11.50
CA TYR A 163 -16.49 -8.02 -11.28
C TYR A 163 -17.58 -7.89 -10.20
N THR A 164 -17.58 -6.82 -9.39
CA THR A 164 -18.54 -6.64 -8.28
C THR A 164 -19.46 -5.45 -8.47
N VAL A 165 -19.12 -4.51 -9.36
CA VAL A 165 -19.87 -3.30 -9.63
C VAL A 165 -20.14 -3.21 -11.14
N PRO A 166 -21.40 -3.02 -11.57
CA PRO A 166 -21.70 -2.76 -12.97
C PRO A 166 -20.96 -1.52 -13.46
N THR A 167 -20.13 -1.67 -14.50
CA THR A 167 -19.32 -0.59 -15.07
C THR A 167 -19.33 -0.64 -16.60
N THR A 168 -19.02 0.48 -17.24
CA THR A 168 -18.94 0.61 -18.70
C THR A 168 -17.51 0.85 -19.15
N ALA A 169 -17.18 0.51 -20.40
CA ALA A 169 -15.87 0.78 -20.97
C ALA A 169 -15.52 2.28 -20.96
N ALA A 170 -16.50 3.13 -21.26
CA ALA A 170 -16.36 4.59 -21.22
C ALA A 170 -15.94 5.11 -19.84
N LEU A 171 -16.48 4.53 -18.76
CA LEU A 171 -16.06 4.86 -17.39
C LEU A 171 -14.57 4.56 -17.21
N TRP A 172 -14.12 3.34 -17.55
CA TRP A 172 -12.72 2.95 -17.41
C TRP A 172 -11.77 3.82 -18.26
N LEU A 173 -12.14 4.16 -19.49
CA LEU A 173 -11.35 5.06 -20.33
C LEU A 173 -11.26 6.48 -19.75
N SER A 174 -12.36 6.99 -19.17
CA SER A 174 -12.37 8.32 -18.51
C SER A 174 -11.47 8.37 -17.27
N LEU A 175 -11.21 7.22 -16.64
CA LEU A 175 -10.37 7.12 -15.45
C LEU A 175 -8.87 7.15 -15.76
N LEU A 176 -8.44 6.98 -17.02
CA LEU A 176 -7.02 6.96 -17.39
C LEU A 176 -6.21 8.12 -16.78
N PRO A 177 -6.52 9.41 -17.06
CA PRO A 177 -5.75 10.53 -16.51
C PRO A 177 -5.84 10.61 -14.98
N VAL A 178 -6.98 10.24 -14.41
CA VAL A 178 -7.21 10.28 -12.96
C VAL A 178 -6.30 9.29 -12.24
N VAL A 179 -6.21 8.06 -12.75
CA VAL A 179 -5.36 7.01 -12.18
C VAL A 179 -3.91 7.45 -12.16
N ALA A 180 -3.41 8.02 -13.27
CA ALA A 180 -2.03 8.51 -13.30
C ALA A 180 -1.75 9.51 -12.17
N VAL A 181 -2.62 10.53 -12.00
CA VAL A 181 -2.46 11.55 -10.97
C VAL A 181 -2.57 10.94 -9.57
N GLU A 182 -3.62 10.17 -9.29
CA GLU A 182 -3.83 9.58 -7.97
C GLU A 182 -2.67 8.66 -7.57
N ARG A 183 -2.19 7.82 -8.49
CA ARG A 183 -1.10 6.89 -8.21
C ARG A 183 0.20 7.63 -7.95
N LEU A 184 0.51 8.66 -8.74
CA LEU A 184 1.70 9.49 -8.50
C LEU A 184 1.64 10.24 -7.17
N VAL A 185 0.48 10.82 -6.82
CA VAL A 185 0.26 11.49 -5.54
C VAL A 185 0.39 10.51 -4.37
N CYS A 186 -0.21 9.32 -4.47
CA CYS A 186 -0.04 8.28 -3.46
C CYS A 186 1.42 7.88 -3.30
N ALA A 187 2.11 7.57 -4.40
CA ALA A 187 3.52 7.18 -4.36
C ALA A 187 4.39 8.28 -3.73
N ALA A 188 4.12 9.55 -4.05
CA ALA A 188 4.80 10.70 -3.46
C ALA A 188 4.53 10.85 -1.96
N GLY A 189 3.28 10.72 -1.53
CA GLY A 189 2.94 10.74 -0.11
C GLY A 189 3.65 9.64 0.67
N MET A 190 3.65 8.42 0.13
CA MET A 190 4.32 7.27 0.75
C MET A 190 5.84 7.47 0.82
N ALA A 191 6.47 7.84 -0.31
CA ALA A 191 7.90 8.09 -0.36
C ALA A 191 8.31 9.24 0.56
N GLY A 192 7.54 10.33 0.59
CA GLY A 192 7.76 11.48 1.47
C GLY A 192 7.75 11.10 2.95
N VAL A 193 6.78 10.30 3.39
CA VAL A 193 6.74 9.76 4.76
C VAL A 193 7.97 8.90 5.07
N CYS A 194 8.37 8.01 4.15
CA CYS A 194 9.56 7.19 4.32
C CYS A 194 10.85 8.04 4.40
N TYR A 195 11.04 9.00 3.50
CA TYR A 195 12.20 9.88 3.51
C TYR A 195 12.26 10.73 4.77
N ALA A 196 11.14 11.33 5.19
CA ALA A 196 11.06 12.09 6.44
C ALA A 196 11.44 11.23 7.66
N TYR A 197 10.94 9.99 7.73
CA TYR A 197 11.31 9.04 8.78
C TYR A 197 12.81 8.73 8.77
N LEU A 198 13.40 8.46 7.61
CA LEU A 198 14.82 8.15 7.50
C LEU A 198 15.70 9.35 7.85
N MET A 199 15.33 10.56 7.44
CA MET A 199 16.01 11.81 7.79
C MET A 199 15.96 12.10 9.30
N ALA A 200 14.85 11.82 9.97
CA ALA A 200 14.73 11.99 11.42
C ALA A 200 15.53 10.92 12.20
N ARG A 201 15.70 9.73 11.62
CA ARG A 201 16.33 8.57 12.29
C ARG A 201 17.86 8.70 12.36
N THR A 202 18.51 9.28 11.36
CA THR A 202 19.98 9.44 11.29
C THR A 202 20.59 10.25 12.44
N PRO A 203 20.12 11.46 12.79
CA PRO A 203 20.70 12.23 13.90
C PRO A 203 20.49 11.55 15.26
N VAL A 204 19.36 10.85 15.44
CA VAL A 204 19.07 10.11 16.69
C VAL A 204 20.04 8.95 16.88
N HIS A 205 20.33 8.15 15.84
CA HIS A 205 21.34 7.09 15.97
C HIS A 205 22.74 7.64 16.20
N ALA A 206 23.09 8.74 15.54
CA ALA A 206 24.37 9.40 15.76
C ALA A 206 24.52 9.88 17.22
N LEU A 207 23.45 10.44 17.81
CA LEU A 207 23.42 10.83 19.22
C LEU A 207 23.55 9.62 20.15
N ILE A 208 22.77 8.55 19.93
CA ILE A 208 22.84 7.33 20.73
C ILE A 208 24.23 6.70 20.67
N ALA A 209 24.86 6.67 19.49
CA ALA A 209 26.22 6.17 19.33
C ALA A 209 27.21 6.99 20.15
N ARG A 210 27.18 8.34 20.05
CA ARG A 210 28.03 9.23 20.84
C ARG A 210 27.87 9.03 22.35
N LEU A 211 26.63 8.91 22.83
CA LEU A 211 26.34 8.66 24.25
C LEU A 211 26.88 7.31 24.73
N LYS A 212 26.77 6.25 23.92
CA LYS A 212 27.35 4.94 24.25
C LYS A 212 28.88 5.01 24.36
N THR A 213 29.54 5.72 23.44
CA THR A 213 31.00 5.90 23.48
C THR A 213 31.41 6.67 24.73
N ALA A 214 30.72 7.77 25.06
CA ALA A 214 30.99 8.56 26.25
C ALA A 214 30.82 7.75 27.56
N VAL A 215 29.75 6.94 27.64
CA VAL A 215 29.51 6.06 28.80
C VAL A 215 30.58 4.97 28.93
N GLN A 216 31.05 4.38 27.81
CA GLN A 216 32.14 3.42 27.88
C GLN A 216 33.45 4.06 28.33
N GLN A 217 33.75 5.26 27.83
CA GLN A 217 34.95 6.00 28.24
C GLN A 217 34.93 6.30 29.75
N TYR A 218 33.76 6.59 30.32
CA TYR A 218 33.61 6.85 31.77
C TYR A 218 33.69 5.59 32.64
N LYS A 219 33.43 4.39 32.09
CA LYS A 219 33.52 3.12 32.85
C LYS A 219 34.94 2.56 32.97
N HIS A 220 35.90 3.15 32.25
CA HIS A 220 37.31 2.74 32.24
C HIS A 220 38.23 3.74 32.97
N VAL A 221 37.64 4.71 33.67
CA VAL A 221 38.29 5.63 34.62
C VAL A 221 37.88 5.21 36.03
#